data_AF-A0A1B3N3P2-F1
#
_entry.id   AF-A0A1B3N3P2-F1
#
_cell.length_a   1.000
_cell.length_b   1.000
_cell.length_c   1.000
_cell.angle_alpha   90.00
_cell.angle_beta   90.00
_cell.angle_gamma   90.00
#
_symmetry.space_group_name_H-M   'P 1'
#
loop_
_entity.id
_entity.type
_entity.pdbx_description
1 polymer ?
#
loop_
_entity_poly.entity_id
_entity_poly.type
_entity_poly.pdbx_seq_one_letter_code
_entity_poly.pdbx_strand_id
1 'polypeptide(L)'
;MRVGTVKEIKNHEYRVGLTPESARELVQHGHEVWVQKGAGLGIGESDNDYLRAGAKLIDTAAEIFAECEMVVKVKEPQSVERAMLREGQILFTYLHLAPDPEQTKDLVASQAVCIAYETVTDASGGLPLLKPMSQVAGRMSIQAGATALEKAHGGRGILLGGVPGVAPGKVCVIGGGVVGFNAAQMAAGLGADVTILDRNPEVLERLGYYFESRAKTRFANAANVAECVAAADLVIGAVLIPGAAAPKLVTREMLSTMRPGAVLVDVAIDQGGCFETSHATTHAEPTYIVDGIVHYCVANMPGAVARTSTYALNNVTLPHMLRMADKGWKDALRSDAHLAAGLNVWNGRVTYKAVADDLGYDYCPMEEALA
;
A
#
# COMPACT_ATOMS: atom_id res chain seq x y z
N MET A 1 -24.83 9.95 10.58
CA MET A 1 -24.66 8.49 10.65
C MET A 1 -23.66 8.12 11.72
N ARG A 2 -23.60 6.84 12.12
CA ARG A 2 -22.53 6.33 12.99
C ARG A 2 -21.39 5.72 12.16
N VAL A 3 -20.19 6.22 12.37
CA VAL A 3 -18.95 5.79 11.70
C VAL A 3 -18.03 5.14 12.72
N GLY A 4 -17.62 3.90 12.45
CA GLY A 4 -16.82 3.09 13.36
C GLY A 4 -15.40 2.84 12.83
N THR A 5 -14.41 2.82 13.71
CA THR A 5 -13.09 2.20 13.45
C THR A 5 -12.76 1.20 14.54
N VAL A 6 -12.18 0.08 14.13
CA VAL A 6 -11.71 -0.98 15.02
C VAL A 6 -10.18 -0.99 15.08
N LYS A 7 -9.63 -1.65 16.10
CA LYS A 7 -8.21 -1.98 16.17
C LYS A 7 -7.91 -3.00 15.07
N GLU A 8 -6.88 -2.75 14.27
CA GLU A 8 -6.43 -3.73 13.29
C GLU A 8 -5.89 -4.99 13.97
N ILE A 9 -6.29 -6.15 13.44
CA ILE A 9 -5.95 -7.47 14.01
C ILE A 9 -5.06 -8.32 13.08
N LYS A 10 -4.74 -7.82 11.88
CA LYS A 10 -3.76 -8.47 11.00
C LYS A 10 -2.38 -8.38 11.65
N ASN A 11 -1.59 -9.45 11.53
CA ASN A 11 -0.27 -9.50 12.16
C ASN A 11 0.63 -8.33 11.73
N HIS A 12 1.27 -7.68 12.69
CA HIS A 12 2.10 -6.49 12.52
C HIS A 12 1.42 -5.33 11.76
N GLU A 13 0.10 -5.21 11.88
CA GLU A 13 -0.63 -4.03 11.47
C GLU A 13 -0.85 -3.10 12.66
N TYR A 14 -0.17 -1.95 12.64
CA TYR A 14 -0.21 -0.96 13.73
C TYR A 14 -0.95 0.32 13.35
N ARG A 15 -1.39 0.45 12.08
CA ARG A 15 -2.21 1.57 11.62
C ARG A 15 -3.64 1.45 12.14
N VAL A 16 -4.44 2.49 11.95
CA VAL A 16 -5.86 2.54 12.33
C VAL A 16 -6.69 3.25 11.25
N GLY A 17 -7.96 2.87 11.11
CA GLY A 17 -8.85 3.40 10.07
C GLY A 17 -9.08 4.91 10.18
N LEU A 18 -9.18 5.44 11.39
CA LEU A 18 -9.39 6.87 11.65
C LEU A 18 -8.32 7.43 12.58
N THR A 19 -7.75 8.59 12.24
CA THR A 19 -6.98 9.41 13.20
C THR A 19 -7.91 10.26 14.08
N PRO A 20 -7.43 10.83 15.21
CA PRO A 20 -8.21 11.78 15.99
C PRO A 20 -8.69 13.00 15.18
N GLU A 21 -7.90 13.49 14.21
CA GLU A 21 -8.27 14.59 13.34
C GLU A 21 -9.41 14.20 12.37
N SER A 22 -9.35 13.00 11.80
CA SER A 22 -10.41 12.48 10.93
C SER A 22 -11.69 12.23 11.71
N ALA A 23 -11.58 11.72 12.95
CA ALA A 23 -12.70 11.57 13.87
C ALA A 23 -13.33 12.93 14.20
N ARG A 24 -12.50 13.94 14.49
CA ARG A 24 -12.98 15.31 14.78
C ARG A 24 -13.74 15.91 13.61
N GLU A 25 -13.24 15.74 12.39
CA GLU A 25 -13.90 16.27 11.20
C GLU A 25 -15.29 15.63 10.98
N LEU A 26 -15.39 14.31 11.11
CA LEU A 26 -16.66 13.59 11.06
C LEU A 26 -17.65 14.08 12.15
N VAL A 27 -17.17 14.30 13.37
CA VAL A 27 -17.98 14.85 14.47
C VAL A 27 -18.46 16.27 14.16
N GLN A 28 -17.59 17.12 13.59
CA GLN A 28 -17.95 18.49 13.19
C GLN A 28 -19.00 18.51 12.06
N HIS A 29 -19.02 17.50 11.21
CA HIS A 29 -20.06 17.26 10.21
C HIS A 29 -21.37 16.67 10.79
N GLY A 30 -21.45 16.51 12.12
CA GLY A 30 -22.65 16.04 12.80
C GLY A 30 -22.82 14.52 12.78
N HIS A 31 -21.74 13.76 12.56
CA HIS A 31 -21.76 12.31 12.65
C HIS A 31 -21.30 11.82 14.02
N GLU A 32 -21.76 10.64 14.41
CA GLU A 32 -21.26 9.96 15.60
C GLU A 32 -20.06 9.11 15.21
N VAL A 33 -18.93 9.28 15.89
CA VAL A 33 -17.71 8.50 15.63
C VAL A 33 -17.46 7.54 16.77
N TRP A 34 -17.39 6.25 16.47
CA TRP A 34 -17.14 5.17 17.42
C TRP A 34 -15.75 4.59 17.18
N VAL A 35 -14.95 4.51 18.23
CA VAL A 35 -13.56 4.05 18.15
C VAL A 35 -13.37 2.93 19.15
N GLN A 36 -12.85 1.78 18.72
CA GLN A 36 -12.51 0.72 19.66
C GLN A 36 -11.41 1.20 20.61
N LYS A 37 -11.57 0.96 21.91
CA LYS A 37 -10.53 1.24 22.91
C LYS A 37 -9.19 0.63 22.49
N GLY A 38 -8.15 1.44 22.55
CA GLY A 38 -6.79 1.08 22.17
C GLY A 38 -6.50 1.01 20.67
N ALA A 39 -7.46 1.34 19.79
CA ALA A 39 -7.25 1.24 18.33
C ALA A 39 -6.12 2.13 17.82
N GLY A 40 -5.96 3.34 18.38
CA GLY A 40 -4.91 4.27 17.96
C GLY A 40 -3.54 4.08 18.62
N LEU A 41 -3.39 3.14 19.56
CA LEU A 41 -2.13 3.01 20.31
C LEU A 41 -0.93 2.71 19.39
N GLY A 42 -1.16 1.97 18.30
CA GLY A 42 -0.11 1.66 17.31
C GLY A 42 0.41 2.86 16.53
N ILE A 43 -0.32 3.97 16.52
CA ILE A 43 0.11 5.25 15.91
C ILE A 43 0.55 6.29 16.93
N GLY A 44 0.55 5.94 18.22
CA GLY A 44 0.88 6.83 19.33
C GLY A 44 -0.27 7.74 19.77
N GLU A 45 -1.51 7.45 19.37
CA GLU A 45 -2.70 8.19 19.77
C GLU A 45 -3.46 7.40 20.86
N SER A 46 -3.69 8.05 22.00
CA SER A 46 -4.38 7.45 23.14
C SER A 46 -5.90 7.51 22.99
N ASP A 47 -6.59 6.70 23.79
CA ASP A 47 -8.05 6.76 23.94
C ASP A 47 -8.55 8.17 24.29
N ASN A 48 -7.79 8.93 25.10
CA ASN A 48 -8.10 10.32 25.43
C ASN A 48 -7.99 11.27 24.24
N ASP A 49 -7.12 10.99 23.26
CA ASP A 49 -7.02 11.78 22.04
C ASP A 49 -8.31 11.69 21.21
N TYR A 50 -8.88 10.48 21.11
CA TYR A 50 -10.18 10.26 20.46
C TYR A 50 -11.35 10.88 21.24
N LEU A 51 -11.36 10.77 22.57
CA LEU A 51 -12.38 11.45 23.40
C LEU A 51 -12.33 12.98 23.20
N ARG A 52 -11.13 13.58 23.15
CA ARG A 52 -10.93 15.01 22.84
C ARG A 52 -11.28 15.38 21.41
N ALA A 53 -11.31 14.42 20.49
CA ALA A 53 -11.83 14.61 19.15
C ALA A 53 -13.37 14.54 19.08
N GLY A 54 -14.03 14.14 20.16
CA GLY A 54 -15.49 13.98 20.22
C GLY A 54 -15.99 12.59 19.86
N ALA A 55 -15.08 11.61 19.71
CA ALA A 55 -15.47 10.23 19.45
C ALA A 55 -15.93 9.53 20.75
N LYS A 56 -16.78 8.51 20.58
CA LYS A 56 -17.19 7.57 21.62
C LYS A 56 -16.26 6.37 21.61
N LEU A 57 -15.71 6.03 22.78
CA LEU A 57 -14.90 4.82 22.94
C LEU A 57 -15.79 3.60 23.19
N ILE A 58 -15.52 2.53 22.45
CA ILE A 58 -16.28 1.27 22.48
C ILE A 58 -15.34 0.13 22.89
N ASP A 59 -15.81 -0.77 23.74
CA ASP A 59 -14.96 -1.83 24.29
C ASP A 59 -14.62 -2.92 23.26
N THR A 60 -15.54 -3.26 22.37
CA THR A 60 -15.40 -4.41 21.47
C THR A 60 -15.65 -4.06 20.02
N ALA A 61 -14.93 -4.73 19.11
CA ALA A 61 -15.19 -4.63 17.68
C ALA A 61 -16.62 -5.07 17.33
N ALA A 62 -17.15 -6.10 18.02
CA ALA A 62 -18.49 -6.62 17.79
C ALA A 62 -19.59 -5.55 17.97
N GLU A 63 -19.48 -4.70 18.98
CA GLU A 63 -20.44 -3.59 19.19
C GLU A 63 -20.36 -2.55 18.06
N ILE A 64 -19.15 -2.25 17.56
CA ILE A 64 -18.96 -1.35 16.42
C ILE A 64 -19.59 -1.93 15.15
N PHE A 65 -19.29 -3.19 14.82
CA PHE A 65 -19.87 -3.86 13.64
C PHE A 65 -21.40 -4.01 13.75
N ALA A 66 -21.95 -4.23 14.94
CA ALA A 66 -23.39 -4.34 15.14
C ALA A 66 -24.13 -3.01 14.89
N GLU A 67 -23.55 -1.90 15.32
CA GLU A 67 -24.27 -0.61 15.40
C GLU A 67 -23.89 0.37 14.28
N CYS A 68 -22.62 0.45 13.87
CA CYS A 68 -22.19 1.48 12.92
C CYS A 68 -22.72 1.24 11.51
N GLU A 69 -23.14 2.30 10.83
CA GLU A 69 -23.56 2.24 9.43
C GLU A 69 -22.36 2.16 8.48
N MET A 70 -21.22 2.77 8.85
CA MET A 70 -19.96 2.68 8.12
C MET A 70 -18.83 2.22 9.05
N VAL A 71 -18.09 1.20 8.63
CA VAL A 71 -16.86 0.74 9.30
C VAL A 71 -15.67 1.06 8.41
N VAL A 72 -14.74 1.84 8.96
CA VAL A 72 -13.50 2.25 8.30
C VAL A 72 -12.36 1.43 8.89
N LYS A 73 -11.59 0.79 8.01
CA LYS A 73 -10.44 -0.04 8.37
C LYS A 73 -9.23 0.31 7.50
N VAL A 74 -8.07 -0.20 7.88
CA VAL A 74 -6.86 -0.14 7.05
C VAL A 74 -6.76 -1.37 6.17
N LYS A 75 -6.72 -2.56 6.78
CA LYS A 75 -6.55 -3.82 6.06
C LYS A 75 -7.88 -4.54 5.92
N GLU A 76 -7.88 -5.51 5.01
CA GLU A 76 -9.02 -6.35 4.75
C GLU A 76 -9.52 -7.04 6.03
N PRO A 77 -10.85 -7.16 6.21
CA PRO A 77 -11.39 -7.79 7.41
C PRO A 77 -10.95 -9.25 7.50
N GLN A 78 -10.45 -9.63 8.67
CA GLN A 78 -10.11 -11.03 8.93
C GLN A 78 -11.38 -11.85 9.13
N SER A 79 -11.28 -13.19 9.07
CA SER A 79 -12.47 -14.09 9.11
C SER A 79 -13.45 -13.79 10.24
N VAL A 80 -12.94 -13.49 11.45
CA VAL A 80 -13.76 -13.12 12.61
C VAL A 80 -14.49 -11.79 12.45
N GLU A 81 -13.91 -10.82 11.74
CA GLU A 81 -14.53 -9.52 11.44
C GLU A 81 -15.54 -9.66 10.30
N ARG A 82 -15.24 -10.48 9.27
CA ARG A 82 -16.17 -10.74 8.15
C ARG A 82 -17.47 -11.36 8.62
N ALA A 83 -17.40 -12.24 9.61
CA ALA A 83 -18.59 -12.84 10.24
C ALA A 83 -19.47 -11.82 10.99
N MET A 84 -18.97 -10.62 11.29
CA MET A 84 -19.72 -9.55 11.95
C MET A 84 -20.34 -8.55 10.96
N LEU A 85 -20.00 -8.63 9.68
CA LEU A 85 -20.56 -7.77 8.65
C LEU A 85 -22.05 -8.07 8.44
N ARG A 86 -22.79 -7.02 8.10
CA ARG A 86 -24.25 -7.06 7.98
C ARG A 86 -24.73 -6.39 6.70
N GLU A 87 -25.93 -6.77 6.29
CA GLU A 87 -26.57 -6.25 5.10
C GLU A 87 -26.64 -4.71 5.12
N GLY A 88 -26.24 -4.08 4.02
CA GLY A 88 -26.28 -2.63 3.84
C GLY A 88 -25.24 -1.82 4.63
N GLN A 89 -24.42 -2.44 5.48
CA GLN A 89 -23.32 -1.75 6.17
C GLN A 89 -22.20 -1.41 5.20
N ILE A 90 -21.67 -0.19 5.29
CA ILE A 90 -20.55 0.24 4.46
C ILE A 90 -19.25 -0.26 5.10
N LEU A 91 -18.45 -1.02 4.35
CA LEU A 91 -17.08 -1.35 4.69
C LEU A 91 -16.15 -0.57 3.75
N PHE A 92 -15.34 0.33 4.30
CA PHE A 92 -14.40 1.13 3.53
C PHE A 92 -12.96 0.84 3.98
N THR A 93 -12.20 0.12 3.15
CA THR A 93 -10.86 -0.38 3.49
C THR A 93 -10.08 -0.89 2.28
N TYR A 94 -8.83 -1.36 2.44
CA TYR A 94 -8.16 -2.17 1.41
C TYR A 94 -8.76 -3.58 1.40
N LEU A 95 -9.13 -4.11 0.23
CA LEU A 95 -9.77 -5.44 0.16
C LEU A 95 -8.90 -6.50 -0.49
N HIS A 96 -8.27 -6.21 -1.63
CA HIS A 96 -7.48 -7.14 -2.45
C HIS A 96 -8.24 -8.45 -2.71
N LEU A 97 -9.46 -8.35 -3.29
CA LEU A 97 -10.37 -9.49 -3.41
C LEU A 97 -9.91 -10.60 -4.36
N ALA A 98 -9.34 -10.25 -5.52
CA ALA A 98 -8.96 -11.24 -6.54
C ALA A 98 -8.04 -12.37 -6.01
N PRO A 99 -7.00 -12.10 -5.20
CA PRO A 99 -6.17 -13.16 -4.61
C PRO A 99 -6.77 -13.85 -3.37
N ASP A 100 -7.93 -13.44 -2.85
CA ASP A 100 -8.56 -14.02 -1.64
C ASP A 100 -10.03 -14.44 -1.90
N PRO A 101 -10.25 -15.64 -2.45
CA PRO A 101 -11.59 -16.17 -2.73
C PRO A 101 -12.46 -16.35 -1.49
N GLU A 102 -11.87 -16.69 -0.34
CA GLU A 102 -12.59 -16.91 0.91
C GLU A 102 -13.13 -15.58 1.45
N GLN A 103 -12.30 -14.55 1.47
CA GLN A 103 -12.76 -13.21 1.81
C GLN A 103 -13.87 -12.75 0.88
N THR A 104 -13.69 -12.89 -0.44
CA THR A 104 -14.69 -12.45 -1.41
C THR A 104 -16.04 -13.13 -1.18
N LYS A 105 -16.02 -14.45 -0.93
CA LYS A 105 -17.21 -15.23 -0.60
C LYS A 105 -17.91 -14.70 0.65
N ASP A 106 -17.17 -14.44 1.72
CA ASP A 106 -17.74 -13.94 2.98
C ASP A 106 -18.34 -12.53 2.82
N LEU A 107 -17.67 -11.64 2.07
CA LEU A 107 -18.18 -10.30 1.79
C LEU A 107 -19.46 -10.36 0.95
N VAL A 108 -19.52 -11.21 -0.07
CA VAL A 108 -20.74 -11.48 -0.84
C VAL A 108 -21.85 -11.98 0.06
N ALA A 109 -21.58 -12.98 0.90
CA ALA A 109 -22.58 -13.54 1.81
C ALA A 109 -23.14 -12.52 2.83
N SER A 110 -22.31 -11.56 3.27
CA SER A 110 -22.74 -10.52 4.21
C SER A 110 -23.69 -9.47 3.63
N GLN A 111 -23.76 -9.35 2.29
CA GLN A 111 -24.55 -8.32 1.60
C GLN A 111 -24.21 -6.87 2.02
N ALA A 112 -23.02 -6.67 2.57
CA ALA A 112 -22.47 -5.37 2.88
C ALA A 112 -22.17 -4.56 1.60
N VAL A 113 -21.94 -3.26 1.78
CA VAL A 113 -21.48 -2.33 0.74
C VAL A 113 -19.97 -2.17 0.89
N CYS A 114 -19.20 -2.97 0.15
CA CYS A 114 -17.75 -3.02 0.28
C CYS A 114 -17.09 -2.12 -0.77
N ILE A 115 -16.40 -1.08 -0.32
CA ILE A 115 -15.71 -0.10 -1.16
C ILE A 115 -14.21 -0.23 -0.89
N ALA A 116 -13.44 -0.55 -1.93
CA ALA A 116 -12.02 -0.85 -1.82
C ALA A 116 -11.14 0.38 -2.15
N TYR A 117 -10.26 0.76 -1.23
CA TYR A 117 -9.33 1.89 -1.41
C TYR A 117 -8.55 1.82 -2.71
N GLU A 118 -8.01 0.64 -3.02
CA GLU A 118 -7.13 0.37 -4.15
C GLU A 118 -7.83 0.37 -5.52
N THR A 119 -9.16 0.50 -5.54
CA THR A 119 -9.96 0.58 -6.79
C THR A 119 -10.64 1.94 -6.97
N VAL A 120 -10.59 2.82 -5.95
CA VAL A 120 -10.94 4.23 -6.13
C VAL A 120 -9.93 4.87 -7.08
N THR A 121 -10.44 5.53 -8.13
CA THR A 121 -9.61 6.11 -9.19
C THR A 121 -9.47 7.64 -9.04
N ASP A 122 -8.77 8.30 -9.96
CA ASP A 122 -8.82 9.74 -10.13
C ASP A 122 -8.97 10.12 -11.62
N ALA A 123 -9.18 11.41 -11.90
CA ALA A 123 -9.38 11.94 -13.26
C ALA A 123 -8.15 11.78 -14.17
N SER A 124 -6.98 11.48 -13.60
CA SER A 124 -5.74 11.20 -14.32
C SER A 124 -5.50 9.70 -14.53
N GLY A 125 -6.46 8.84 -14.18
CA GLY A 125 -6.34 7.38 -14.26
C GLY A 125 -5.47 6.76 -13.17
N GLY A 126 -5.16 7.51 -12.11
CA GLY A 126 -4.40 7.04 -10.96
C GLY A 126 -5.25 6.37 -9.89
N LEU A 127 -4.57 5.86 -8.85
CA LEU A 127 -5.16 5.25 -7.66
C LEU A 127 -4.83 6.12 -6.43
N PRO A 128 -5.59 7.19 -6.16
CA PRO A 128 -5.23 8.21 -5.18
C PRO A 128 -5.12 7.67 -3.75
N LEU A 129 -5.91 6.67 -3.38
CA LEU A 129 -5.89 6.10 -2.03
C LEU A 129 -4.73 5.11 -1.83
N LEU A 130 -4.24 4.49 -2.91
CA LEU A 130 -3.05 3.63 -2.91
C LEU A 130 -1.74 4.44 -2.95
N LYS A 131 -1.75 5.56 -3.66
CA LYS A 131 -0.59 6.45 -3.85
C LYS A 131 0.20 6.75 -2.56
N PRO A 132 -0.39 7.15 -1.42
CA PRO A 132 0.40 7.41 -0.21
C PRO A 132 1.12 6.16 0.31
N MET A 133 0.53 4.97 0.17
CA MET A 133 1.19 3.72 0.58
C MET A 133 2.37 3.41 -0.33
N SER A 134 2.24 3.64 -1.63
CA SER A 134 3.37 3.55 -2.58
C SER A 134 4.48 4.56 -2.28
N GLN A 135 4.13 5.78 -1.88
CA GLN A 135 5.12 6.80 -1.46
C GLN A 135 5.88 6.33 -0.22
N VAL A 136 5.18 5.85 0.81
CA VAL A 136 5.81 5.32 2.02
C VAL A 136 6.70 4.13 1.70
N ALA A 137 6.20 3.14 0.96
CA ALA A 137 6.95 1.94 0.60
C ALA A 137 8.23 2.27 -0.19
N GLY A 138 8.15 3.16 -1.18
CA GLY A 138 9.33 3.62 -1.93
C GLY A 138 10.35 4.35 -1.06
N ARG A 139 9.92 5.15 -0.08
CA ARG A 139 10.88 5.80 0.85
C ARG A 139 11.53 4.79 1.80
N MET A 140 10.72 3.88 2.34
CA MET A 140 11.19 2.84 3.26
C MET A 140 12.11 1.83 2.58
N SER A 141 11.94 1.56 1.29
CA SER A 141 12.79 0.60 0.58
C SER A 141 14.27 0.98 0.62
N ILE A 142 14.58 2.29 0.63
CA ILE A 142 15.94 2.78 0.80
C ILE A 142 16.43 2.64 2.23
N GLN A 143 15.59 2.89 3.23
CA GLN A 143 15.96 2.69 4.64
C GLN A 143 16.24 1.21 4.92
N ALA A 144 15.31 0.33 4.52
CA ALA A 144 15.45 -1.12 4.64
C ALA A 144 16.66 -1.63 3.86
N GLY A 145 16.85 -1.17 2.62
CA GLY A 145 17.99 -1.52 1.79
C GLY A 145 19.33 -1.07 2.39
N ALA A 146 19.40 0.13 2.96
CA ALA A 146 20.59 0.64 3.63
C ALA A 146 20.94 -0.18 4.88
N THR A 147 19.94 -0.53 5.70
CA THR A 147 20.16 -1.42 6.86
C THR A 147 20.62 -2.81 6.40
N ALA A 148 19.96 -3.39 5.40
CA ALA A 148 20.32 -4.69 4.85
C ALA A 148 21.72 -4.70 4.19
N LEU A 149 22.22 -3.54 3.75
CA LEU A 149 23.58 -3.38 3.23
C LEU A 149 24.65 -3.47 4.32
N GLU A 150 24.32 -3.28 5.59
CA GLU A 150 25.28 -3.40 6.69
C GLU A 150 25.77 -4.84 6.86
N LYS A 151 27.04 -5.00 7.27
CA LYS A 151 27.63 -6.34 7.46
C LYS A 151 26.90 -7.17 8.51
N ALA A 152 26.35 -6.52 9.54
CA ALA A 152 25.57 -7.18 10.59
C ALA A 152 24.31 -7.89 10.04
N HIS A 153 23.79 -7.42 8.91
CA HIS A 153 22.60 -7.96 8.25
C HIS A 153 22.93 -8.83 7.01
N GLY A 154 24.19 -9.23 6.85
CA GLY A 154 24.67 -10.05 5.72
C GLY A 154 25.06 -9.25 4.47
N GLY A 155 24.83 -7.93 4.47
CA GLY A 155 25.14 -7.06 3.36
C GLY A 155 26.64 -6.86 3.09
N ARG A 156 26.93 -6.10 2.04
CA ARG A 156 28.30 -5.83 1.56
C ARG A 156 29.09 -4.92 2.51
N GLY A 157 28.44 -4.19 3.40
CA GLY A 157 29.02 -3.19 4.30
C GLY A 157 29.21 -1.83 3.64
N ILE A 158 28.25 -1.41 2.81
CA ILE A 158 28.31 -0.15 2.07
C ILE A 158 27.40 0.89 2.72
N LEU A 159 27.97 2.05 3.02
CA LEU A 159 27.20 3.25 3.36
C LEU A 159 26.78 3.95 2.06
N LEU A 160 25.47 4.10 1.83
CA LEU A 160 24.94 4.63 0.56
C LEU A 160 25.52 5.99 0.17
N GLY A 161 25.68 6.91 1.12
CA GLY A 161 26.24 8.24 0.85
C GLY A 161 27.77 8.30 0.71
N GLY A 162 28.48 7.22 1.06
CA GLY A 162 29.92 7.26 1.23
C GLY A 162 30.36 8.33 2.25
N VAL A 163 31.60 8.78 2.12
CA VAL A 163 32.20 9.89 2.87
C VAL A 163 33.25 10.58 1.97
N PRO A 164 33.71 11.81 2.26
CA PRO A 164 34.77 12.43 1.45
C PRO A 164 35.99 11.52 1.25
N GLY A 165 36.34 11.26 -0.02
CA GLY A 165 37.42 10.32 -0.40
C GLY A 165 37.00 8.86 -0.60
N VAL A 166 35.73 8.51 -0.34
CA VAL A 166 35.18 7.16 -0.51
C VAL A 166 33.94 7.22 -1.40
N ALA A 167 33.87 6.34 -2.41
CA ALA A 167 32.74 6.32 -3.34
C ALA A 167 31.41 5.98 -2.64
N PRO A 168 30.28 6.58 -3.08
CA PRO A 168 28.95 6.22 -2.60
C PRO A 168 28.51 4.85 -3.13
N GLY A 169 27.46 4.29 -2.52
CA GLY A 169 26.82 3.08 -2.98
C GLY A 169 26.03 3.30 -4.28
N LYS A 170 25.99 2.28 -5.14
CA LYS A 170 25.23 2.32 -6.40
C LYS A 170 23.82 1.76 -6.20
N VAL A 171 22.81 2.56 -6.52
CA VAL A 171 21.39 2.21 -6.39
C VAL A 171 20.74 2.13 -7.77
N CYS A 172 20.18 0.97 -8.08
CA CYS A 172 19.39 0.72 -9.28
C CYS A 172 17.90 0.67 -8.89
N VAL A 173 17.06 1.52 -9.48
CA VAL A 173 15.61 1.51 -9.25
C VAL A 173 14.91 1.05 -10.53
N ILE A 174 14.20 -0.08 -10.48
CA ILE A 174 13.47 -0.63 -11.62
C ILE A 174 11.99 -0.26 -11.48
N GLY A 175 11.53 0.65 -12.33
CA GLY A 175 10.20 1.29 -12.29
C GLY A 175 10.31 2.76 -11.87
N GLY A 176 9.76 3.66 -12.69
CA GLY A 176 9.76 5.11 -12.51
C GLY A 176 8.42 5.68 -12.01
N GLY A 177 7.51 4.80 -11.56
CA GLY A 177 6.24 5.16 -10.96
C GLY A 177 6.38 5.79 -9.56
N VAL A 178 5.29 5.80 -8.79
CA VAL A 178 5.25 6.46 -7.47
C VAL A 178 6.28 5.88 -6.49
N VAL A 179 6.37 4.54 -6.41
CA VAL A 179 7.36 3.84 -5.55
C VAL A 179 8.77 4.23 -5.97
N GLY A 180 9.10 4.04 -7.24
CA GLY A 180 10.44 4.26 -7.77
C GLY A 180 10.90 5.71 -7.67
N PHE A 181 10.02 6.68 -7.94
CA PHE A 181 10.30 8.11 -7.73
C PHE A 181 10.71 8.39 -6.28
N ASN A 182 9.97 7.85 -5.31
CA ASN A 182 10.23 8.08 -3.89
C ASN A 182 11.50 7.36 -3.42
N ALA A 183 11.76 6.15 -3.93
CA ALA A 183 13.00 5.43 -3.68
C ALA A 183 14.21 6.20 -4.23
N ALA A 184 14.13 6.66 -5.48
CA ALA A 184 15.20 7.45 -6.08
C ALA A 184 15.42 8.78 -5.35
N GLN A 185 14.34 9.45 -4.92
CA GLN A 185 14.42 10.68 -4.13
C GLN A 185 15.14 10.47 -2.80
N MET A 186 14.83 9.38 -2.08
CA MET A 186 15.50 9.04 -0.83
C MET A 186 16.97 8.66 -1.05
N ALA A 187 17.25 7.82 -2.05
CA ALA A 187 18.62 7.38 -2.34
C ALA A 187 19.52 8.55 -2.75
N ALA A 188 19.04 9.43 -3.64
CA ALA A 188 19.76 10.63 -4.05
C ALA A 188 19.94 11.60 -2.87
N GLY A 189 18.94 11.72 -1.99
CA GLY A 189 19.03 12.53 -0.77
C GLY A 189 20.08 12.02 0.22
N LEU A 190 20.36 10.72 0.25
CA LEU A 190 21.47 10.14 1.01
C LEU A 190 22.84 10.29 0.34
N GLY A 191 22.90 10.78 -0.91
CA GLY A 191 24.14 10.92 -1.67
C GLY A 191 24.55 9.69 -2.47
N ALA A 192 23.65 8.72 -2.68
CA ALA A 192 23.92 7.53 -3.47
C ALA A 192 24.07 7.83 -4.98
N ASP A 193 24.76 6.95 -5.71
CA ASP A 193 24.77 6.98 -7.18
C ASP A 193 23.53 6.24 -7.72
N VAL A 194 22.51 7.00 -8.13
CA VAL A 194 21.19 6.48 -8.50
C VAL A 194 21.01 6.36 -10.02
N THR A 195 20.52 5.21 -10.47
CA THR A 195 20.01 4.99 -11.83
C THR A 195 18.59 4.45 -11.79
N ILE A 196 17.67 5.11 -12.48
CA ILE A 196 16.25 4.77 -12.56
C ILE A 196 15.96 4.20 -13.95
N LEU A 197 15.38 3.01 -13.99
CA LEU A 197 14.96 2.34 -15.23
C LEU A 197 13.45 2.33 -15.37
N ASP A 198 12.96 2.69 -16.55
CA ASP A 198 11.54 2.57 -16.92
C ASP A 198 11.42 2.29 -18.43
N ARG A 199 10.30 1.72 -18.87
CA ARG A 199 9.99 1.47 -20.29
C ARG A 199 9.27 2.63 -20.94
N ASN A 200 8.67 3.53 -20.17
CA ASN A 200 7.94 4.68 -20.68
C ASN A 200 8.88 5.90 -20.81
N PRO A 201 9.16 6.38 -22.04
CA PRO A 201 10.00 7.57 -22.25
C PRO A 201 9.48 8.84 -21.55
N GLU A 202 8.16 9.04 -21.46
CA GLU A 202 7.56 10.20 -20.79
C GLU A 202 7.83 10.18 -19.27
N VAL A 203 7.81 8.99 -18.68
CA VAL A 203 8.18 8.80 -17.26
C VAL A 203 9.65 9.15 -17.06
N LEU A 204 10.53 8.67 -17.93
CA LEU A 204 11.98 8.96 -17.88
C LEU A 204 12.28 10.44 -18.10
N GLU A 205 11.55 11.11 -18.99
CA GLU A 205 11.68 12.55 -19.24
C GLU A 205 11.29 13.35 -17.98
N ARG A 206 10.11 13.06 -17.40
CA ARG A 206 9.66 13.70 -16.15
C ARG A 206 10.66 13.48 -15.01
N LEU A 207 11.19 12.28 -14.87
CA LEU A 207 12.22 11.96 -13.89
C LEU A 207 13.51 12.74 -14.17
N GLY A 208 13.93 12.83 -15.43
CA GLY A 208 15.08 13.61 -15.86
C GLY A 208 14.95 15.09 -15.49
N TYR A 209 13.79 15.70 -15.72
CA TYR A 209 13.54 17.09 -15.30
C TYR A 209 13.55 17.28 -13.79
N TYR A 210 13.05 16.31 -13.02
CA TYR A 210 13.00 16.43 -11.56
C TYR A 210 14.37 16.23 -10.89
N PHE A 211 15.09 15.20 -11.31
CA PHE A 211 16.36 14.82 -10.69
C PHE A 211 17.55 15.59 -11.24
N GLU A 212 17.47 16.07 -12.49
CA GLU A 212 18.56 16.72 -13.20
C GLU A 212 19.83 15.86 -13.12
N SER A 213 20.91 16.38 -12.54
CA SER A 213 22.18 15.67 -12.37
C SER A 213 22.22 14.72 -11.18
N ARG A 214 21.19 14.69 -10.32
CA ARG A 214 21.18 13.93 -9.06
C ARG A 214 20.84 12.45 -9.25
N ALA A 215 20.22 12.06 -10.36
CA ALA A 215 19.95 10.68 -10.71
C ALA A 215 19.94 10.49 -12.22
N LYS A 216 20.41 9.34 -12.69
CA LYS A 216 20.39 8.96 -14.10
C LYS A 216 19.06 8.29 -14.44
N THR A 217 18.53 8.55 -15.62
CA THR A 217 17.41 7.78 -16.18
C THR A 217 17.91 6.92 -17.34
N ARG A 218 17.40 5.69 -17.45
CA ARG A 218 17.80 4.75 -18.50
C ARG A 218 16.60 3.94 -18.98
N PHE A 219 16.50 3.72 -20.29
CA PHE A 219 15.43 2.90 -20.84
C PHE A 219 15.56 1.44 -20.38
N ALA A 220 14.46 0.84 -19.90
CA ALA A 220 14.43 -0.52 -19.39
C ALA A 220 14.29 -1.56 -20.52
N ASN A 221 15.40 -1.91 -21.16
CA ASN A 221 15.52 -3.13 -21.97
C ASN A 221 16.36 -4.19 -21.23
N ALA A 222 16.34 -5.44 -21.70
CA ALA A 222 17.01 -6.55 -21.02
C ALA A 222 18.52 -6.30 -20.77
N ALA A 223 19.22 -5.73 -21.76
CA ALA A 223 20.64 -5.43 -21.63
C ALA A 223 20.92 -4.36 -20.56
N ASN A 224 20.14 -3.28 -20.56
CA ASN A 224 20.28 -2.17 -19.62
C ASN A 224 19.94 -2.61 -18.18
N VAL A 225 18.91 -3.44 -18.01
CA VAL A 225 18.55 -4.00 -16.70
C VAL A 225 19.69 -4.88 -16.18
N ALA A 226 20.19 -5.82 -16.99
CA ALA A 226 21.28 -6.71 -16.59
C ALA A 226 22.55 -5.94 -16.19
N GLU A 227 22.94 -4.93 -16.96
CA GLU A 227 24.11 -4.10 -16.67
C GLU A 227 23.95 -3.31 -15.36
N CYS A 228 22.79 -2.67 -15.15
CA CYS A 228 22.53 -1.90 -13.94
C CYS A 228 22.44 -2.81 -12.71
N VAL A 229 21.85 -4.00 -12.82
CA VAL A 229 21.78 -4.99 -11.73
C VAL A 229 23.16 -5.50 -11.34
N ALA A 230 23.99 -5.89 -12.32
CA ALA A 230 25.35 -6.37 -12.06
C ALA A 230 26.24 -5.32 -11.36
N ALA A 231 26.04 -4.04 -11.67
CA ALA A 231 26.82 -2.95 -11.13
C ALA A 231 26.33 -2.42 -9.77
N ALA A 232 25.08 -2.72 -9.36
CA ALA A 232 24.46 -2.16 -8.19
C ALA A 232 24.94 -2.79 -6.88
N ASP A 233 24.99 -1.99 -5.82
CA ASP A 233 25.09 -2.50 -4.44
C ASP A 233 23.67 -2.71 -3.86
N LEU A 234 22.69 -1.92 -4.31
CA LEU A 234 21.27 -2.02 -3.94
C LEU A 234 20.38 -1.90 -5.17
N VAL A 235 19.45 -2.85 -5.35
CA VAL A 235 18.41 -2.79 -6.38
C VAL A 235 17.04 -2.69 -5.72
N ILE A 236 16.22 -1.75 -6.18
CA ILE A 236 14.83 -1.58 -5.77
C ILE A 236 13.90 -2.03 -6.89
N GLY A 237 13.09 -3.04 -6.61
CA GLY A 237 12.01 -3.51 -7.48
C GLY A 237 10.75 -2.71 -7.22
N ALA A 238 10.41 -1.79 -8.12
CA ALA A 238 9.33 -0.81 -7.97
C ALA A 238 8.33 -0.84 -9.13
N VAL A 239 8.19 -2.00 -9.78
CA VAL A 239 7.28 -2.19 -10.91
C VAL A 239 5.92 -2.66 -10.41
N LEU A 240 4.87 -1.98 -10.84
CA LEU A 240 3.48 -2.26 -10.53
C LEU A 240 2.72 -2.34 -11.85
N ILE A 241 2.04 -3.45 -12.08
CA ILE A 241 1.03 -3.55 -13.14
C ILE A 241 -0.33 -3.65 -12.43
N PRO A 242 -1.18 -2.60 -12.50
CA PRO A 242 -2.48 -2.64 -11.85
C PRO A 242 -3.28 -3.87 -12.25
N GLY A 243 -3.71 -4.66 -11.26
CA GLY A 243 -4.54 -5.86 -11.48
C GLY A 243 -3.81 -7.09 -12.05
N ALA A 244 -2.48 -7.09 -12.16
CA ALA A 244 -1.72 -8.24 -12.67
C ALA A 244 -0.51 -8.57 -11.79
N ALA A 245 0.01 -9.79 -11.93
CA ALA A 245 1.26 -10.19 -11.28
C ALA A 245 2.44 -9.35 -11.79
N ALA A 246 3.39 -9.06 -10.89
CA ALA A 246 4.59 -8.33 -11.26
C ALA A 246 5.45 -9.16 -12.24
N PRO A 247 5.96 -8.56 -13.34
CA PRO A 247 6.84 -9.28 -14.26
C PRO A 247 8.18 -9.59 -13.58
N LYS A 248 8.74 -10.78 -13.84
CA LYS A 248 10.07 -11.18 -13.36
C LYS A 248 11.16 -10.51 -14.20
N LEU A 249 11.70 -9.40 -13.70
CA LEU A 249 12.67 -8.55 -14.40
C LEU A 249 14.11 -8.82 -14.03
N VAL A 250 14.36 -9.34 -12.82
CA VAL A 250 15.67 -9.84 -12.40
C VAL A 250 15.58 -11.34 -12.30
N THR A 251 16.25 -12.04 -13.20
CA THR A 251 16.26 -13.51 -13.24
C THR A 251 17.29 -14.07 -12.28
N ARG A 252 17.15 -15.34 -11.90
CA ARG A 252 18.10 -16.01 -11.02
C ARG A 252 19.53 -15.98 -11.57
N GLU A 253 19.71 -16.10 -12.88
CA GLU A 253 21.04 -16.07 -13.51
C GLU A 253 21.75 -14.73 -13.28
N MET A 254 21.01 -13.62 -13.23
CA MET A 254 21.58 -12.29 -13.01
C MET A 254 22.25 -12.18 -11.63
N LEU A 255 21.80 -12.92 -10.61
CA LEU A 255 22.38 -12.87 -9.26
C LEU A 255 23.87 -13.24 -9.29
N SER A 256 24.27 -14.18 -10.14
CA SER A 256 25.68 -14.60 -10.29
C SER A 256 26.60 -13.49 -10.82
N THR A 257 26.03 -12.47 -11.47
CA THR A 257 26.76 -11.29 -11.96
C THR A 257 26.86 -10.17 -10.93
N MET A 258 26.06 -10.26 -9.86
CA MET A 258 26.03 -9.27 -8.80
C MET A 258 27.21 -9.44 -7.84
N ARG A 259 27.48 -8.38 -7.12
CA ARG A 259 28.48 -8.36 -6.05
C ARG A 259 27.97 -9.14 -4.84
N PRO A 260 28.77 -10.03 -4.22
CA PRO A 260 28.38 -10.66 -2.96
C PRO A 260 28.04 -9.63 -1.88
N GLY A 261 26.93 -9.87 -1.18
CA GLY A 261 26.34 -8.98 -0.19
C GLY A 261 25.56 -7.79 -0.77
N ALA A 262 25.39 -7.71 -2.10
CA ALA A 262 24.43 -6.77 -2.68
C ALA A 262 23.01 -7.10 -2.20
N VAL A 263 22.14 -6.09 -2.23
CA VAL A 263 20.78 -6.16 -1.69
C VAL A 263 19.75 -5.97 -2.79
N LEU A 264 18.73 -6.82 -2.79
CA LEU A 264 17.52 -6.70 -3.58
C LEU A 264 16.35 -6.37 -2.64
N VAL A 265 15.68 -5.24 -2.85
CA VAL A 265 14.46 -4.88 -2.12
C VAL A 265 13.29 -4.93 -3.08
N ASP A 266 12.41 -5.91 -2.92
CA ASP A 266 11.27 -6.14 -3.80
C ASP A 266 10.01 -5.50 -3.22
N VAL A 267 9.71 -4.27 -3.62
CA VAL A 267 8.50 -3.56 -3.17
C VAL A 267 7.25 -4.10 -3.89
N ALA A 268 7.43 -4.78 -5.01
CA ALA A 268 6.34 -5.41 -5.76
C ALA A 268 5.94 -6.78 -5.19
N ILE A 269 6.46 -7.16 -4.01
CA ILE A 269 6.23 -8.49 -3.42
C ILE A 269 4.76 -8.78 -3.12
N ASP A 270 3.96 -7.75 -2.83
CA ASP A 270 2.50 -7.86 -2.65
C ASP A 270 1.79 -8.43 -3.89
N GLN A 271 2.43 -8.39 -5.06
CA GLN A 271 1.93 -8.94 -6.33
C GLN A 271 2.81 -10.08 -6.86
N GLY A 272 3.49 -10.79 -5.96
CA GLY A 272 4.37 -11.91 -6.28
C GLY A 272 5.82 -11.53 -6.55
N GLY A 273 6.17 -10.24 -6.53
CA GLY A 273 7.55 -9.75 -6.64
C GLY A 273 8.09 -9.69 -8.08
N CYS A 274 8.94 -8.71 -8.36
CA CYS A 274 9.55 -8.53 -9.67
C CYS A 274 10.92 -9.22 -9.82
N PHE A 275 11.41 -9.90 -8.79
CA PHE A 275 12.57 -10.78 -8.88
C PHE A 275 12.15 -12.25 -8.86
N GLU A 276 12.84 -13.10 -9.63
CA GLU A 276 12.50 -14.52 -9.74
C GLU A 276 12.71 -15.29 -8.42
N THR A 277 13.72 -14.89 -7.66
CA THR A 277 14.08 -15.48 -6.36
C THR A 277 13.30 -14.90 -5.17
N SER A 278 12.39 -13.94 -5.43
CA SER A 278 11.58 -13.30 -4.39
C SER A 278 10.49 -14.23 -3.83
N HIS A 279 10.40 -14.30 -2.51
CA HIS A 279 9.22 -14.75 -1.79
C HIS A 279 8.93 -13.83 -0.61
N ALA A 280 7.67 -13.75 -0.19
CA ALA A 280 7.22 -12.81 0.84
C ALA A 280 7.84 -13.13 2.20
N THR A 281 8.32 -12.08 2.88
CA THR A 281 8.85 -12.13 4.24
C THR A 281 8.01 -11.28 5.19
N THR A 282 8.37 -11.28 6.48
CA THR A 282 7.67 -10.54 7.53
C THR A 282 8.58 -9.51 8.17
N HIS A 283 8.04 -8.57 8.95
CA HIS A 283 8.87 -7.64 9.73
C HIS A 283 9.76 -8.34 10.77
N ALA A 284 9.39 -9.55 11.23
CA ALA A 284 10.18 -10.32 12.19
C ALA A 284 11.40 -10.99 11.53
N GLU A 285 11.23 -11.49 10.31
CA GLU A 285 12.28 -12.14 9.51
C GLU A 285 12.34 -11.47 8.13
N PRO A 286 12.84 -10.22 8.05
CA PRO A 286 12.65 -9.37 6.87
C PRO A 286 13.50 -9.77 5.68
N THR A 287 14.61 -10.48 5.92
CA THR A 287 15.58 -10.81 4.88
C THR A 287 15.96 -12.28 4.85
N TYR A 288 16.42 -12.72 3.67
CA TYR A 288 17.07 -14.01 3.44
C TYR A 288 18.18 -13.83 2.39
N ILE A 289 19.02 -14.85 2.22
CA ILE A 289 20.15 -14.81 1.28
C ILE A 289 19.98 -15.90 0.23
N VAL A 290 20.12 -15.52 -1.03
CA VAL A 290 20.15 -16.44 -2.18
C VAL A 290 21.40 -16.15 -2.98
N ASP A 291 22.23 -17.17 -3.22
CA ASP A 291 23.45 -17.07 -4.04
C ASP A 291 24.38 -15.90 -3.61
N GLY A 292 24.42 -15.60 -2.30
CA GLY A 292 25.22 -14.53 -1.71
C GLY A 292 24.60 -13.13 -1.79
N ILE A 293 23.35 -13.02 -2.26
CA ILE A 293 22.60 -11.76 -2.42
C ILE A 293 21.49 -11.69 -1.38
N VAL A 294 21.43 -10.59 -0.65
CA VAL A 294 20.44 -10.35 0.40
C VAL A 294 19.13 -9.90 -0.25
N HIS A 295 18.02 -10.54 0.12
CA HIS A 295 16.68 -10.20 -0.34
C HIS A 295 15.89 -9.60 0.81
N TYR A 296 15.24 -8.47 0.58
CA TYR A 296 14.22 -7.90 1.45
C TYR A 296 12.89 -7.90 0.70
N CYS A 297 11.91 -8.63 1.22
CA CYS A 297 10.65 -8.91 0.54
C CYS A 297 9.44 -8.79 1.48
N VAL A 298 9.47 -7.80 2.39
CA VAL A 298 8.37 -7.60 3.35
C VAL A 298 7.17 -6.99 2.63
N ALA A 299 6.04 -7.71 2.61
CA ALA A 299 4.80 -7.29 1.98
C ALA A 299 4.24 -5.97 2.53
N ASN A 300 4.05 -5.89 3.85
CA ASN A 300 3.42 -4.72 4.47
C ASN A 300 4.44 -3.67 4.96
N MET A 301 5.33 -3.18 4.09
CA MET A 301 6.36 -2.19 4.50
C MET A 301 5.77 -0.98 5.25
N PRO A 302 4.68 -0.32 4.77
CA PRO A 302 4.14 0.86 5.43
C PRO A 302 3.60 0.62 6.85
N GLY A 303 3.32 -0.63 7.22
CA GLY A 303 2.90 -1.00 8.57
C GLY A 303 3.95 -0.72 9.65
N ALA A 304 5.24 -0.77 9.32
CA ALA A 304 6.32 -0.49 10.28
C ALA A 304 6.49 1.00 10.63
N VAL A 305 5.93 1.91 9.82
CA VAL A 305 5.90 3.36 10.11
C VAL A 305 4.46 3.84 10.28
N ALA A 306 3.68 3.08 11.04
CA ALA A 306 2.23 3.21 11.15
C ALA A 306 1.74 4.62 11.45
N ARG A 307 2.46 5.41 12.25
CA ARG A 307 2.12 6.83 12.45
C ARG A 307 2.10 7.57 11.12
N THR A 308 3.23 7.64 10.42
CA THR A 308 3.33 8.32 9.13
C THR A 308 2.33 7.81 8.10
N SER A 309 2.19 6.49 7.96
CA SER A 309 1.32 5.88 6.96
C SER A 309 -0.17 6.05 7.29
N THR A 310 -0.57 6.01 8.56
CA THR A 310 -1.98 6.26 8.94
C THR A 310 -2.40 7.68 8.60
N TYR A 311 -1.59 8.67 8.93
CA TYR A 311 -1.87 10.08 8.60
C TYR A 311 -1.90 10.30 7.07
N ALA A 312 -0.94 9.71 6.35
CA ALA A 312 -0.92 9.81 4.88
C ALA A 312 -2.18 9.19 4.24
N LEU A 313 -2.65 8.05 4.76
CA LEU A 313 -3.86 7.39 4.28
C LEU A 313 -5.13 8.17 4.66
N ASN A 314 -5.21 8.67 5.89
CA ASN A 314 -6.38 9.41 6.37
C ASN A 314 -6.58 10.72 5.61
N ASN A 315 -5.50 11.43 5.27
CA ASN A 315 -5.57 12.67 4.48
C ASN A 315 -6.24 12.48 3.11
N VAL A 316 -6.10 11.31 2.49
CA VAL A 316 -6.70 11.03 1.18
C VAL A 316 -8.04 10.29 1.29
N THR A 317 -8.29 9.53 2.36
CA THR A 317 -9.56 8.81 2.56
C THR A 317 -10.65 9.69 3.17
N LEU A 318 -10.29 10.66 4.01
CA LEU A 318 -11.22 11.53 4.73
C LEU A 318 -12.25 12.23 3.83
N PRO A 319 -11.89 12.83 2.68
CA PRO A 319 -12.88 13.45 1.79
C PRO A 319 -13.95 12.46 1.29
N HIS A 320 -13.56 11.19 1.05
CA HIS A 320 -14.51 10.15 0.61
C HIS A 320 -15.39 9.67 1.78
N MET A 321 -14.81 9.53 2.97
CA MET A 321 -15.56 9.20 4.19
C MET A 321 -16.64 10.24 4.48
N LEU A 322 -16.27 11.53 4.47
CA LEU A 322 -17.23 12.63 4.69
C LEU A 322 -18.32 12.63 3.62
N ARG A 323 -17.95 12.46 2.33
CA ARG A 323 -18.94 12.43 1.24
C ARG A 323 -19.97 11.31 1.43
N MET A 324 -19.51 10.11 1.79
CA MET A 324 -20.41 8.98 2.08
C MET A 324 -21.20 9.20 3.37
N ALA A 325 -20.62 9.86 4.36
CA ALA A 325 -21.27 10.11 5.63
C ALA A 325 -22.36 11.19 5.57
N ASP A 326 -22.12 12.24 4.78
CA ASP A 326 -23.04 13.36 4.56
C ASP A 326 -24.21 12.97 3.65
N LYS A 327 -23.95 12.20 2.59
CA LYS A 327 -24.94 11.92 1.52
C LYS A 327 -25.52 10.50 1.56
N GLY A 328 -24.92 9.59 2.31
CA GLY A 328 -25.08 8.15 2.10
C GLY A 328 -24.29 7.65 0.89
N TRP A 329 -23.96 6.36 0.89
CA TRP A 329 -23.05 5.79 -0.13
C TRP A 329 -23.61 5.90 -1.55
N LYS A 330 -24.91 5.65 -1.79
CA LYS A 330 -25.50 5.68 -3.14
C LYS A 330 -25.32 7.06 -3.80
N ASP A 331 -25.73 8.12 -3.12
CA ASP A 331 -25.65 9.48 -3.68
C ASP A 331 -24.21 10.00 -3.71
N ALA A 332 -23.36 9.58 -2.77
CA ALA A 332 -21.93 9.85 -2.83
C ALA A 332 -21.30 9.28 -4.10
N LEU A 333 -21.55 8.00 -4.40
CA LEU A 333 -21.02 7.30 -5.58
C LEU A 333 -21.64 7.84 -6.89
N ARG A 334 -22.95 8.11 -6.94
CA ARG A 334 -23.58 8.75 -8.12
C ARG A 334 -22.96 10.11 -8.45
N SER A 335 -22.53 10.85 -7.43
CA SER A 335 -21.92 12.19 -7.59
C SER A 335 -20.43 12.16 -7.92
N ASP A 336 -19.77 11.00 -7.84
CA ASP A 336 -18.32 10.86 -7.97
C ASP A 336 -17.99 9.50 -8.62
N ALA A 337 -17.86 9.48 -9.94
CA ALA A 337 -17.56 8.26 -10.70
C ALA A 337 -16.24 7.59 -10.28
N HIS A 338 -15.31 8.35 -9.70
CA HIS A 338 -14.03 7.83 -9.23
C HIS A 338 -14.15 7.09 -7.91
N LEU A 339 -14.97 7.62 -6.98
CA LEU A 339 -15.37 6.89 -5.78
C LEU A 339 -16.25 5.68 -6.13
N ALA A 340 -17.12 5.82 -7.14
CA ALA A 340 -17.98 4.74 -7.62
C ALA A 340 -17.18 3.54 -8.13
N ALA A 341 -16.08 3.78 -8.84
CA ALA A 341 -15.13 2.73 -9.25
C ALA A 341 -14.58 1.90 -8.07
N GLY A 342 -14.65 2.44 -6.85
CA GLY A 342 -14.28 1.77 -5.62
C GLY A 342 -15.26 0.67 -5.17
N LEU A 343 -16.50 0.64 -5.67
CA LEU A 343 -17.51 -0.34 -5.25
C LEU A 343 -17.15 -1.73 -5.76
N ASN A 344 -16.92 -2.67 -4.85
CA ASN A 344 -16.46 -4.03 -5.18
C ASN A 344 -17.52 -5.10 -4.91
N VAL A 345 -18.26 -4.97 -3.80
CA VAL A 345 -19.35 -5.87 -3.44
C VAL A 345 -20.54 -5.04 -2.97
N TRP A 346 -21.73 -5.40 -3.44
CA TRP A 346 -22.99 -4.82 -3.00
C TRP A 346 -24.09 -5.87 -3.09
N ASN A 347 -24.88 -6.02 -2.02
CA ASN A 347 -26.10 -6.85 -2.00
C ASN A 347 -25.90 -8.28 -2.55
N GLY A 348 -24.80 -8.92 -2.13
CA GLY A 348 -24.46 -10.28 -2.57
C GLY A 348 -23.96 -10.38 -4.02
N ARG A 349 -23.60 -9.27 -4.66
CA ARG A 349 -23.10 -9.23 -6.03
C ARG A 349 -21.75 -8.56 -6.12
N VAL A 350 -20.91 -9.03 -7.03
CA VAL A 350 -19.59 -8.46 -7.32
C VAL A 350 -19.74 -7.40 -8.39
N THR A 351 -19.35 -6.17 -8.06
CA THR A 351 -19.49 -4.99 -8.93
C THR A 351 -18.17 -4.54 -9.56
N TYR A 352 -17.05 -5.18 -9.20
CA TYR A 352 -15.75 -4.94 -9.81
C TYR A 352 -15.39 -6.06 -10.78
N LYS A 353 -15.30 -5.73 -12.08
CA LYS A 353 -15.25 -6.71 -13.17
C LYS A 353 -14.08 -7.70 -13.05
N ALA A 354 -12.88 -7.21 -12.74
CA ALA A 354 -11.70 -8.08 -12.67
C ALA A 354 -11.83 -9.15 -11.57
N VAL A 355 -12.42 -8.80 -10.43
CA VAL A 355 -12.68 -9.76 -9.34
C VAL A 355 -13.74 -10.78 -9.76
N ALA A 356 -14.79 -10.34 -10.47
CA ALA A 356 -15.81 -11.24 -10.99
C ALA A 356 -15.24 -12.24 -12.00
N ASP A 357 -14.43 -11.76 -12.96
CA ASP A 357 -13.77 -12.60 -13.96
C ASP A 357 -12.79 -13.60 -13.32
N ASP A 358 -11.93 -13.14 -12.40
CA ASP A 358 -10.86 -13.96 -11.80
C ASP A 358 -11.42 -15.06 -10.88
N LEU A 359 -12.53 -14.78 -10.18
CA LEU A 359 -13.11 -15.68 -9.19
C LEU A 359 -14.38 -16.40 -9.65
N GLY A 360 -14.85 -16.13 -10.88
CA GLY A 360 -16.01 -16.79 -11.49
C GLY A 360 -17.37 -16.35 -10.92
N TYR A 361 -17.52 -15.08 -10.53
CA TYR A 361 -18.80 -14.50 -10.14
C TYR A 361 -19.51 -13.83 -11.32
N ASP A 362 -20.84 -13.71 -11.24
CA ASP A 362 -21.60 -12.86 -12.16
C ASP A 362 -21.29 -11.39 -11.90
N TYR A 363 -20.77 -10.70 -12.93
CA TYR A 363 -20.50 -9.26 -12.86
C TYR A 363 -21.80 -8.47 -12.81
N CYS A 364 -21.97 -7.65 -11.77
CA CYS A 364 -23.03 -6.66 -11.65
C CYS A 364 -22.52 -5.29 -12.12
N PRO A 365 -23.06 -4.71 -13.20
CA PRO A 365 -22.74 -3.35 -13.57
C PRO A 365 -23.03 -2.38 -12.41
N MET A 366 -22.15 -1.40 -12.24
CA MET A 366 -22.26 -0.43 -11.15
C MET A 366 -23.55 0.39 -11.25
N GLU A 367 -24.02 0.66 -12.47
CA GLU A 367 -25.27 1.37 -12.74
C GLU A 367 -26.48 0.65 -12.14
N GLU A 368 -26.45 -0.68 -12.07
CA GLU A 368 -27.51 -1.48 -11.44
C GLU A 368 -27.48 -1.34 -9.92
N ALA A 369 -26.28 -1.32 -9.32
CA ALA A 369 -26.10 -1.08 -7.89
C ALA A 369 -26.51 0.35 -7.46
N LEU A 370 -26.31 1.30 -8.38
CA LEU A 370 -26.64 2.71 -8.20
C LEU A 370 -28.03 3.08 -8.74
N ALA A 371 -28.84 2.12 -9.19
CA ALA A 371 -30.23 2.37 -9.59
C ALA A 371 -31.12 2.77 -8.40
#